data_AF-A0A1S8S2Y9-F1
#
_entry.id   AF-A0A1S8S2Y9-F1
#
_cell.length_a   1.000
_cell.length_b   1.000
_cell.length_c   1.000
_cell.angle_alpha   90.00
_cell.angle_beta   90.00
_cell.angle_gamma   90.00
#
_symmetry.space_group_name_H-M   'P 1'
#
loop_
_entity.id
_entity.type
_entity.pdbx_description
1 polymer ?
#
loop_
_entity_poly.entity_id
_entity_poly.type
_entity_poly.pdbx_seq_one_letter_code
_entity_poly.pdbx_strand_id
1 'polypeptide(L)'
;MKKLTFAFTILFLCFTLSSCALQSPKYINFSVKPSNHYYIDEIKAKILNNQNFTLYVFDTNLYKEIEVPSEENPIIEDFVSSLTTVNYSDESVDTKEPFRIKILFEDNSQYLFKIFNDSAISVSPWDGNYKEDIISIKDLPLRYNPFDFCNHIANKPLSK
;
A
#
# COMPACT_ATOMS: atom_id res chain seq x y z
N MET A 1 -48.18 39.19 15.42
CA MET A 1 -46.93 38.65 16.00
C MET A 1 -46.67 37.19 15.64
N LYS A 2 -47.66 36.29 15.66
CA LYS A 2 -47.49 34.85 15.36
C LYS A 2 -46.82 34.52 14.00
N LYS A 3 -47.14 35.28 12.94
CA LYS A 3 -46.54 35.09 11.59
C LYS A 3 -45.07 35.56 11.53
N LEU A 4 -44.71 36.58 12.31
CA LEU A 4 -43.35 37.10 12.40
C LEU A 4 -42.45 36.15 13.22
N THR A 5 -42.96 35.65 14.35
CA THR A 5 -42.26 34.63 15.15
C THR A 5 -42.03 33.35 14.36
N PHE A 6 -42.99 32.91 13.53
CA PHE A 6 -42.84 31.73 12.67
C PHE A 6 -41.74 31.91 11.61
N ALA A 7 -41.63 33.10 11.01
CA ALA A 7 -40.55 33.42 10.07
C ALA A 7 -39.17 33.38 10.74
N PHE A 8 -39.05 33.88 11.98
CA PHE A 8 -37.81 33.77 12.76
C PHE A 8 -37.47 32.32 13.14
N THR A 9 -38.46 31.48 13.43
CA THR A 9 -38.23 30.05 13.73
C THR A 9 -37.70 29.29 12.49
N ILE A 10 -38.25 29.56 11.31
CA ILE A 10 -37.78 28.97 10.05
C ILE A 10 -36.35 29.41 9.74
N LEU A 11 -36.06 30.71 9.91
CA LEU A 11 -34.72 31.24 9.67
C LEU A 11 -33.69 30.62 10.63
N PHE A 12 -34.04 30.44 11.91
CA PHE A 12 -33.19 29.77 12.89
C PHE A 12 -32.94 28.30 12.54
N LEU A 13 -33.95 27.56 12.05
CA LEU A 13 -33.78 26.19 11.57
C LEU A 13 -32.82 26.09 10.37
N CYS A 14 -32.86 27.04 9.45
CA CYS A 14 -31.94 27.08 8.31
C CYS A 14 -30.49 27.25 8.75
N PHE A 15 -30.22 28.04 9.79
CA PHE A 15 -28.86 28.22 10.32
C PHE A 15 -28.32 26.97 11.03
N THR A 16 -29.20 26.16 11.66
CA THR A 16 -28.78 24.90 12.29
C THR A 16 -28.50 23.77 11.30
N LEU A 17 -29.03 23.86 10.07
CA LEU A 17 -28.82 22.86 9.02
C LEU A 17 -27.51 23.09 8.23
N SER A 18 -26.82 24.21 8.43
CA SER A 18 -25.53 24.54 7.79
C SER A 18 -24.34 23.79 8.40
N SER A 19 -24.53 23.02 9.48
CA SER A 19 -23.44 22.33 10.17
C SER A 19 -23.21 20.91 9.65
N CYS A 20 -22.91 20.80 8.36
CA CYS A 20 -21.99 19.77 7.89
C CYS A 20 -20.74 20.51 7.44
N ALA A 21 -19.82 20.75 8.37
CA ALA A 21 -18.44 20.99 7.98
C ALA A 21 -18.02 19.78 7.14
N LEU A 22 -17.70 20.01 5.87
CA LEU A 22 -17.04 19.04 5.00
C LEU A 22 -15.71 18.68 5.67
N GLN A 23 -15.75 17.73 6.59
CA GLN A 23 -14.56 17.06 7.09
C GLN A 23 -14.00 16.33 5.88
N SER A 24 -12.97 16.93 5.28
CA SER A 24 -12.10 16.42 4.22
C SER A 24 -12.59 15.09 3.64
N PRO A 25 -13.29 15.08 2.49
CA PRO A 25 -13.91 13.87 1.97
C PRO A 25 -12.87 12.75 1.90
N LYS A 26 -13.05 11.72 2.72
CA LYS A 26 -12.08 10.62 2.87
C LYS A 26 -11.84 9.85 1.56
N TYR A 27 -12.73 10.02 0.58
CA TYR A 27 -12.78 9.23 -0.66
C TYR A 27 -12.67 10.06 -1.94
N ILE A 28 -12.70 11.40 -1.86
CA ILE A 28 -12.49 12.25 -3.05
C ILE A 28 -11.17 13.00 -2.85
N ASN A 29 -10.08 12.35 -3.24
CA ASN A 29 -8.77 12.95 -3.19
C ASN A 29 -8.46 13.59 -4.56
N PHE A 30 -8.57 14.92 -4.64
CA PHE A 30 -8.18 15.68 -5.83
C PHE A 30 -6.67 15.97 -5.90
N SER A 31 -5.89 15.54 -4.90
CA SER A 31 -4.45 15.73 -4.94
C SER A 31 -3.81 14.79 -5.98
N VAL A 32 -2.81 15.33 -6.67
CA VAL A 32 -2.02 14.58 -7.64
C VAL A 32 -0.91 13.85 -6.89
N LYS A 33 -0.70 12.58 -7.22
CA LYS A 33 0.39 11.78 -6.67
C LYS A 33 1.74 12.48 -6.92
N PRO A 34 2.59 12.71 -5.90
CA PRO A 34 3.81 13.51 -6.07
C PRO A 34 4.85 12.90 -7.01
N SER A 35 5.01 11.58 -7.02
CA SER A 35 5.95 10.84 -7.86
C SER A 35 5.42 9.44 -8.18
N ASN A 36 6.02 8.76 -9.14
CA ASN A 36 5.68 7.37 -9.48
C ASN A 36 6.29 6.32 -8.53
N HIS A 37 7.11 6.76 -7.57
CA HIS A 37 7.78 5.97 -6.53
C HIS A 37 7.40 6.43 -5.11
N TYR A 38 6.25 7.09 -4.97
CA TYR A 38 5.81 7.74 -3.75
C TYR A 38 5.68 6.77 -2.57
N TYR A 39 5.06 5.61 -2.79
CA TYR A 39 4.85 4.62 -1.74
C TYR A 39 6.12 3.86 -1.38
N ILE A 40 7.01 3.61 -2.35
CA ILE A 40 8.35 3.09 -2.09
C ILE A 40 9.15 4.05 -1.22
N ASP A 41 9.08 5.37 -1.46
CA ASP A 41 9.78 6.35 -0.64
C ASP A 41 9.23 6.41 0.80
N GLU A 42 7.91 6.27 0.99
CA GLU A 42 7.32 6.14 2.32
C GLU A 42 7.85 4.90 3.04
N ILE A 43 7.87 3.74 2.37
CA ILE A 43 8.38 2.49 2.93
C ILE A 43 9.87 2.62 3.26
N LYS A 44 10.68 3.21 2.36
CA LYS A 44 12.09 3.53 2.59
C LYS A 44 12.28 4.36 3.85
N ALA A 45 11.52 5.44 3.99
CA ALA A 45 11.61 6.32 5.14
C ALA A 45 11.27 5.56 6.45
N LYS A 46 10.27 4.68 6.42
CA LYS A 46 9.89 3.87 7.59
C LYS A 46 10.99 2.88 7.99
N ILE A 47 11.57 2.17 7.01
CA ILE A 47 12.69 1.24 7.24
C ILE A 47 13.93 1.98 7.75
N LEU A 48 14.30 3.11 7.13
CA LEU A 48 15.47 3.92 7.54
C LEU A 48 15.34 4.50 8.95
N ASN A 49 14.10 4.72 9.42
CA ASN A 49 13.81 5.14 10.79
C ASN A 49 13.80 3.97 11.79
N ASN A 50 14.28 2.78 11.40
CA ASN A 50 14.31 1.56 12.20
C ASN A 50 12.94 1.17 12.77
N GLN A 51 11.86 1.42 12.01
CA GLN A 51 10.54 0.92 12.41
C GLN A 51 10.50 -0.59 12.19
N ASN A 52 10.15 -1.33 13.24
CA ASN A 52 9.94 -2.77 13.10
C ASN A 52 8.74 -3.04 12.20
N PHE A 53 8.82 -4.12 11.44
CA PHE A 53 7.75 -4.60 10.58
C PHE A 53 7.68 -6.11 10.57
N THR A 54 6.49 -6.62 10.27
CA THR A 54 6.24 -8.04 10.00
C THR A 54 5.89 -8.21 8.54
N LEU A 55 6.40 -9.27 7.91
CA LEU A 55 6.13 -9.60 6.52
C LEU A 55 5.19 -10.80 6.44
N TYR A 56 4.28 -10.75 5.49
CA TYR A 56 3.42 -11.87 5.13
C TYR A 56 3.46 -12.10 3.63
N VAL A 57 3.57 -13.36 3.21
CA VAL A 57 3.40 -13.78 1.82
C VAL A 57 2.00 -14.40 1.67
N PHE A 58 1.21 -13.85 0.76
CA PHE A 58 -0.12 -14.33 0.41
C PHE A 58 -0.10 -14.96 -0.98
N ASP A 59 -0.35 -16.26 -1.04
CA ASP A 59 -0.55 -17.01 -2.28
C ASP A 59 -1.99 -16.81 -2.77
N THR A 60 -2.17 -16.19 -3.94
CA THR A 60 -3.51 -15.88 -4.47
C THR A 60 -4.18 -17.07 -5.15
N ASN A 61 -3.44 -18.15 -5.42
CA ASN A 61 -3.99 -19.38 -5.97
C ASN A 61 -4.50 -20.29 -4.86
N LEU A 62 -3.74 -20.41 -3.77
CA LEU A 62 -4.10 -21.21 -2.59
C LEU A 62 -4.89 -20.43 -1.53
N TYR A 63 -5.01 -19.10 -1.68
CA TYR A 63 -5.62 -18.21 -0.69
C TYR A 63 -5.03 -18.38 0.71
N LYS A 64 -3.71 -18.57 0.77
CA LYS A 64 -2.98 -18.87 2.00
C LYS A 64 -2.08 -17.69 2.35
N GLU A 65 -2.24 -17.16 3.56
CA GLU A 65 -1.32 -16.19 4.15
C GLU A 65 -0.28 -16.93 5.00
N ILE A 66 1.00 -16.59 4.81
CA ILE A 66 2.14 -17.18 5.49
C ILE A 66 2.93 -16.05 6.12
N GLU A 67 3.07 -16.07 7.44
CA GLU A 67 3.98 -15.16 8.14
C GLU A 67 5.43 -15.52 7.81
N VAL A 68 6.20 -14.50 7.41
CA VAL A 68 7.60 -14.65 7.06
C VAL A 68 8.43 -14.61 8.34
N PRO A 69 9.36 -15.57 8.55
CA PRO A 69 10.30 -15.52 9.66
C PRO A 69 11.14 -14.23 9.64
N SER A 70 11.35 -13.61 10.81
CA SER A 70 12.07 -12.34 10.92
C SER A 70 13.51 -12.36 10.39
N GLU A 71 14.14 -13.54 10.36
CA GLU A 71 15.45 -13.79 9.76
C GLU A 71 15.49 -13.55 8.23
N GLU A 72 14.35 -13.63 7.55
CA GLU A 72 14.20 -13.39 6.12
C GLU A 72 13.79 -11.94 5.81
N ASN A 73 13.42 -11.14 6.82
CA ASN A 73 13.01 -9.73 6.65
C ASN A 73 14.01 -8.85 5.87
N PRO A 74 15.35 -9.02 5.98
CA PRO A 74 16.30 -8.19 5.25
C PRO A 74 16.09 -8.15 3.73
N ILE A 75 15.41 -9.15 3.15
CA ILE A 75 15.13 -9.14 1.72
C ILE A 75 14.31 -7.94 1.26
N ILE A 76 13.37 -7.45 2.08
CA ILE A 76 12.55 -6.29 1.70
C ILE A 76 13.36 -5.00 1.80
N GLU A 77 14.26 -4.92 2.79
CA GLU A 77 15.16 -3.79 2.98
C GLU A 77 16.15 -3.70 1.81
N ASP A 78 16.75 -4.83 1.45
CA ASP A 78 17.66 -4.96 0.33
C ASP A 78 16.95 -4.66 -1.00
N PHE A 79 15.75 -5.22 -1.21
CA PHE A 79 14.94 -4.97 -2.41
C PHE A 79 14.68 -3.47 -2.56
N VAL A 80 14.07 -2.86 -1.55
CA VAL A 80 13.70 -1.44 -1.58
C VAL A 80 14.94 -0.57 -1.78
N SER A 81 16.07 -0.88 -1.13
CA SER A 81 17.33 -0.15 -1.26
C SER A 81 18.00 -0.30 -2.64
N SER A 82 17.78 -1.42 -3.33
CA SER A 82 18.33 -1.67 -4.65
C SER A 82 17.64 -0.91 -5.78
N LEU A 83 16.43 -0.39 -5.54
CA LEU A 83 15.64 0.31 -6.55
C LEU A 83 16.23 1.67 -6.93
N THR A 84 16.43 1.86 -8.22
CA THR A 84 16.88 3.11 -8.84
C THR A 84 15.76 3.72 -9.69
N THR A 85 15.98 4.93 -10.20
CA THR A 85 14.96 5.65 -10.99
C THR A 85 14.54 4.91 -12.26
N VAL A 86 15.40 4.07 -12.84
CA VAL A 86 15.09 3.29 -14.04
C VAL A 86 14.14 2.11 -13.77
N ASN A 87 13.96 1.73 -12.49
CA ASN A 87 13.05 0.66 -12.12
C ASN A 87 11.58 1.12 -12.11
N TYR A 88 11.30 2.41 -11.92
CA TYR A 88 9.93 2.90 -11.79
C TYR A 88 9.29 3.14 -13.16
N SER A 89 8.04 2.74 -13.30
CA SER A 89 7.26 2.88 -14.53
C SER A 89 5.88 3.47 -14.24
N ASP A 90 5.33 4.17 -15.23
CA ASP A 90 3.94 4.67 -15.21
C ASP A 90 2.97 3.74 -15.93
N GLU A 91 3.47 2.62 -16.46
CA GLU A 91 2.67 1.62 -17.17
C GLU A 91 1.60 1.00 -16.26
N SER A 92 0.68 0.24 -16.83
CA SER A 92 -0.31 -0.53 -16.09
C SER A 92 -0.07 -2.01 -16.32
N VAL A 93 -0.10 -2.79 -15.24
CA VAL A 93 -0.02 -4.24 -15.33
C VAL A 93 -1.42 -4.81 -15.17
N ASP A 94 -1.91 -5.49 -16.21
CA ASP A 94 -3.26 -6.09 -16.26
C ASP A 94 -3.24 -7.62 -16.09
N THR A 95 -2.21 -8.13 -15.42
CA THR A 95 -2.07 -9.56 -15.12
C THR A 95 -2.45 -9.82 -13.67
N LYS A 96 -3.10 -10.94 -13.41
CA LYS A 96 -3.35 -11.40 -12.04
C LYS A 96 -2.03 -11.75 -11.36
N GLU A 97 -1.81 -11.20 -10.18
CA GLU A 97 -0.65 -11.49 -9.34
C GLU A 97 -0.76 -12.87 -8.68
N PRO A 98 0.19 -13.79 -8.87
CA PRO A 98 0.23 -15.06 -8.13
C PRO A 98 0.52 -14.88 -6.63
N PHE A 99 1.24 -13.82 -6.26
CA PHE A 99 1.60 -13.56 -4.87
C PHE A 99 1.36 -12.10 -4.48
N ARG A 100 1.13 -11.88 -3.18
CA ARG A 100 1.19 -10.56 -2.56
C ARG A 100 2.10 -10.61 -1.33
N ILE A 101 2.97 -9.63 -1.18
CA ILE A 101 3.70 -9.41 0.08
C ILE A 101 3.00 -8.30 0.84
N LYS A 102 2.61 -8.55 2.08
CA LYS A 102 2.06 -7.54 3.00
C LYS A 102 3.14 -7.17 4.01
N ILE A 103 3.45 -5.88 4.09
CA ILE A 103 4.28 -5.31 5.16
C ILE A 103 3.35 -4.67 6.18
N LEU A 104 3.45 -5.08 7.43
CA LEU A 104 2.73 -4.50 8.56
C LEU A 104 3.74 -3.84 9.50
N PHE A 105 3.68 -2.51 9.62
CA PHE A 105 4.47 -1.74 10.58
C PHE A 105 3.77 -1.63 11.93
N GLU A 106 4.52 -1.32 13.00
CA GLU A 106 3.99 -1.16 14.36
C GLU A 106 2.91 -0.06 14.49
N ASP A 107 2.95 0.97 13.65
CA ASP A 107 1.93 2.04 13.61
C ASP A 107 0.63 1.62 12.89
N ASN A 108 0.48 0.32 12.59
CA ASN A 108 -0.59 -0.29 11.81
C ASN A 108 -0.65 0.16 10.34
N SER A 109 0.34 0.90 9.85
CA SER A 109 0.45 1.16 8.41
C SER A 109 0.76 -0.16 7.68
N GLN A 110 0.04 -0.36 6.59
CA GLN A 110 0.09 -1.60 5.82
C GLN A 110 0.34 -1.28 4.36
N TYR A 111 1.33 -1.96 3.80
CA TYR A 111 1.66 -1.86 2.39
C TYR A 111 1.57 -3.24 1.72
N LEU A 112 1.09 -3.25 0.49
CA LEU A 112 0.90 -4.43 -0.33
C LEU A 112 1.78 -4.32 -1.56
N PHE A 113 2.60 -5.35 -1.77
CA PHE A 113 3.37 -5.56 -2.97
C PHE A 113 2.65 -6.65 -3.76
N LYS A 114 2.07 -6.31 -4.91
CA LYS A 114 1.50 -7.30 -5.82
C LYS A 114 2.61 -7.78 -6.75
N ILE A 115 2.86 -9.07 -6.75
CA ILE A 115 3.95 -9.67 -7.51
C ILE A 115 3.37 -10.38 -8.72
N PHE A 116 3.54 -9.81 -9.90
CA PHE A 116 2.89 -10.31 -11.12
C PHE A 116 3.67 -11.45 -11.77
N ASN A 117 4.98 -11.28 -11.88
CA ASN A 117 5.93 -12.22 -12.47
C ASN A 117 7.35 -11.85 -12.03
N ASP A 118 8.35 -12.42 -12.69
CA ASP A 118 9.78 -12.17 -12.48
C ASP A 118 10.28 -10.81 -13.03
N SER A 119 9.39 -9.99 -13.61
CA SER A 119 9.75 -8.74 -14.28
C SER A 119 9.02 -7.52 -13.75
N ALA A 120 7.85 -7.66 -13.13
CA ALA A 120 7.03 -6.54 -12.70
C ALA A 120 6.32 -6.78 -11.37
N ILE A 121 6.26 -5.72 -10.56
CA ILE A 121 5.47 -5.66 -9.32
C ILE A 121 4.76 -4.32 -9.21
N SER A 122 3.77 -4.23 -8.33
CA SER A 122 3.19 -2.96 -7.91
C SER A 122 3.16 -2.82 -6.39
N VAL A 123 3.16 -1.58 -5.91
CA VAL A 123 3.15 -1.25 -4.49
C VAL A 123 2.09 -0.20 -4.17
N SER A 124 1.30 -0.47 -3.14
CA SER A 124 0.33 0.49 -2.61
C SER A 124 0.11 0.28 -1.11
N PRO A 125 -0.42 1.27 -0.39
CA PRO A 125 -1.00 1.05 0.93
C PRO A 125 -2.23 0.15 0.81
N TRP A 126 -2.61 -0.49 1.91
CA TRP A 126 -3.89 -1.21 2.02
C TRP A 126 -5.10 -0.29 1.73
N ASP A 127 -5.05 0.96 2.20
CA ASP A 127 -6.08 1.99 2.03
C ASP A 127 -5.63 3.15 1.12
N GLY A 128 -4.77 2.84 0.14
CA GLY A 128 -4.18 3.83 -0.75
C GLY A 128 -5.19 4.61 -1.60
N ASN A 129 -4.96 5.92 -1.73
CA ASN A 129 -5.79 6.83 -2.53
C ASN A 129 -5.18 7.20 -3.89
N TYR A 130 -3.89 6.93 -4.11
CA TYR A 130 -3.21 7.18 -5.38
C TYR A 130 -3.05 5.88 -6.17
N LYS A 131 -2.75 6.01 -7.47
CA LYS A 131 -2.33 4.87 -8.31
C LYS A 131 -1.10 4.21 -7.67
N GLU A 132 -1.06 2.89 -7.74
CA GLU A 132 0.06 2.06 -7.25
C GLU A 132 1.39 2.49 -7.90
N ASP A 133 2.50 2.36 -7.17
CA ASP A 133 3.86 2.45 -7.75
C ASP A 133 4.08 1.20 -8.58
N ILE A 134 4.49 1.33 -9.85
CA ILE A 134 4.81 0.18 -10.70
C ILE A 134 6.33 0.09 -10.85
N ILE A 135 6.86 -1.12 -10.65
CA ILE A 135 8.30 -1.35 -10.54
C ILE A 135 8.69 -2.51 -11.46
N SER A 136 9.62 -2.25 -12.36
CA SER A 136 10.34 -3.25 -13.13
C SER A 136 11.45 -3.86 -12.28
N ILE A 137 11.39 -5.17 -12.11
CA ILE A 137 12.36 -5.97 -11.34
C ILE A 137 13.26 -6.83 -12.24
N LYS A 138 13.13 -6.70 -13.57
CA LYS A 138 13.82 -7.53 -14.57
C LYS A 138 15.35 -7.52 -14.44
N ASP A 139 15.92 -6.37 -14.07
CA ASP A 139 17.37 -6.18 -14.00
C ASP A 139 17.91 -6.24 -12.56
N LEU A 140 17.08 -6.68 -11.59
CA LEU A 140 17.52 -6.83 -10.20
C LEU A 140 18.30 -8.13 -10.01
N PRO A 141 19.31 -8.14 -9.11
CA PRO A 141 19.98 -9.37 -8.71
C PRO A 141 18.98 -10.41 -8.18
N LEU A 142 19.16 -11.68 -8.57
CA LEU A 142 18.28 -12.79 -8.18
C LEU A 142 18.00 -12.87 -6.67
N ARG A 143 18.99 -12.56 -5.84
CA ARG A 143 18.87 -12.58 -4.38
C ARG A 143 17.78 -11.63 -3.85
N TYR A 144 17.51 -10.56 -4.57
CA TYR A 144 16.56 -9.52 -4.17
C TYR A 144 15.24 -9.62 -4.93
N ASN A 145 15.05 -10.68 -5.73
CA ASN A 145 13.86 -10.87 -6.52
C ASN A 145 12.66 -11.26 -5.62
N PRO A 146 11.62 -10.40 -5.50
CA PRO A 146 10.47 -10.71 -4.67
C PRO A 146 9.65 -11.92 -5.14
N PHE A 147 9.69 -12.24 -6.44
CA PHE A 147 8.98 -13.38 -7.02
C PHE A 147 9.58 -14.71 -6.55
N ASP A 148 10.89 -14.87 -6.67
CA ASP A 148 11.60 -16.07 -6.21
C ASP A 148 11.49 -16.22 -4.69
N PHE A 149 11.52 -15.11 -3.97
CA PHE A 149 11.28 -15.11 -2.52
C PHE A 149 9.90 -15.64 -2.14
N CYS A 150 8.83 -15.17 -2.81
CA CYS A 150 7.49 -15.66 -2.55
C CYS A 150 7.39 -17.17 -2.79
N ASN A 151 8.01 -17.67 -3.86
CA ASN A 151 8.08 -19.11 -4.13
C ASN A 151 8.80 -19.88 -3.02
N HIS A 152 9.93 -19.37 -2.53
CA HIS A 152 10.67 -19.98 -1.42
C HIS A 152 9.81 -20.08 -0.15
N ILE A 153 9.17 -18.97 0.26
CA ILE A 153 8.31 -18.94 1.45
C ILE A 153 7.07 -19.83 1.28
N ALA A 154 6.41 -19.80 0.12
CA ALA A 154 5.20 -20.58 -0.14
C ALA A 154 5.45 -22.09 -0.12
N ASN A 155 6.63 -22.52 -0.59
CA ASN A 155 7.01 -23.93 -0.66
C ASN A 155 7.76 -24.44 0.59
N LYS A 156 8.11 -23.55 1.53
CA LYS A 156 8.77 -23.96 2.78
C LYS A 156 7.80 -24.83 3.60
N PRO A 157 8.19 -26.04 3.99
CA PRO A 157 7.34 -26.88 4.82
C PRO A 157 7.11 -26.17 6.16
N LEU A 158 5.85 -26.11 6.60
CA LEU A 158 5.50 -25.57 7.90
C LEU A 158 6.28 -26.35 8.96
N SER A 159 7.14 -25.68 9.74
CA SER A 159 7.80 -26.34 10.87
C SER A 159 6.71 -26.78 11.85
N LYS A 160 6.68 -28.09 12.13
CA LYS A 160 5.75 -28.70 13.10
C LYS A 160 5.97 -28.18 14.51
#